data_AF-L1JIA0-F1
#
_entry.id   AF-L1JIA0-F1
#
_cell.length_a   1.000
_cell.length_b   1.000
_cell.length_c   1.000
_cell.angle_alpha   90.00
_cell.angle_beta   90.00
_cell.angle_gamma   90.00
#
_symmetry.space_group_name_H-M   'P 1'
#
loop_
_entity.id
_entity.type
_entity.pdbx_description
1 polymer ?
#
loop_
_entity_poly.entity_id
_entity_poly.type
_entity_poly.pdbx_seq_one_letter_code
_entity_poly.pdbx_strand_id
1 'polypeptide(L)' 'LRLVFLSVDKDASGTVEKKELIDHMERLDKQLSRAEIENLVKFIDKDGDGELTLEEL' A
#
# COMPACT_ATOMS: atom_id res chain seq x y z
N LEU A 1 -0.45 10.29 -1.24
CA LEU A 1 -0.48 8.82 -1.41
C LEU A 1 0.29 8.36 -2.64
N ARG A 2 0.11 8.98 -3.82
CA ARG A 2 0.89 8.68 -5.04
C ARG A 2 2.43 8.69 -4.89
N LEU A 3 2.99 9.61 -4.09
CA LEU A 3 4.44 9.65 -3.81
C LEU A 3 4.92 8.50 -2.91
N VAL A 4 4.06 8.03 -2.00
CA VAL A 4 4.37 6.88 -1.15
C VAL A 4 4.31 5.61 -2.00
N PHE A 5 3.31 5.51 -2.88
CA PHE A 5 3.18 4.42 -3.83
C PHE A 5 4.40 4.31 -4.75
N LEU A 6 4.83 5.39 -5.40
CA LEU A 6 6.05 5.40 -6.22
C LEU A 6 7.34 5.12 -5.44
N SER A 7 7.33 5.33 -4.12
CA SER A 7 8.46 4.97 -3.26
C SER A 7 8.44 3.48 -2.87
N VAL A 8 7.27 2.84 -2.93
CA VAL A 8 7.08 1.41 -2.62
C VAL A 8 7.23 0.56 -3.88
N ASP A 9 6.67 1.02 -5.00
CA ASP A 9 6.77 0.45 -6.35
C ASP A 9 8.20 0.63 -6.90
N LYS A 10 9.13 -0.15 -6.37
CA LYS A 10 10.56 -0.09 -6.73
C LYS A 10 10.86 -0.71 -8.09
N ASP A 11 10.02 -1.64 -8.52
CA ASP A 11 10.16 -2.31 -9.81
C ASP A 11 9.40 -1.58 -10.94
N ALA A 12 8.67 -0.51 -10.60
CA ALA A 12 7.84 0.24 -11.54
C ALA A 12 6.81 -0.67 -12.23
N SER A 13 6.33 -1.69 -11.51
CA SER A 13 5.28 -2.59 -11.95
C SER A 13 3.94 -1.86 -12.11
N GLY A 14 3.77 -0.72 -11.42
CA GLY A 14 2.52 0.03 -11.39
C GLY A 14 1.47 -0.56 -10.45
N THR A 15 1.79 -1.68 -9.79
CA THR A 15 1.00 -2.31 -8.73
C THR A 15 1.88 -2.47 -7.49
N VAL A 16 1.26 -2.48 -6.31
CA VAL A 16 1.96 -2.74 -5.05
C VAL A 16 1.20 -3.81 -4.31
N GLU A 17 1.86 -4.91 -3.96
CA GLU A 17 1.22 -5.93 -3.13
C GLU A 17 0.91 -5.34 -1.75
N LYS A 18 -0.27 -5.70 -1.22
CA LYS A 18 -0.68 -5.36 0.15
C LYS A 18 0.39 -5.66 1.20
N LYS A 19 1.11 -6.78 1.07
CA LYS A 19 2.17 -7.14 2.01
C LYS A 19 3.33 -6.14 1.96
N GLU A 20 3.69 -5.66 0.77
CA GLU A 20 4.81 -4.75 0.57
C GLU A 20 4.47 -3.35 1.08
N LEU A 21 3.23 -2.90 0.86
CA LEU A 21 2.76 -1.66 1.47
C LEU A 21 2.78 -1.73 3.00
N ILE A 22 2.35 -2.87 3.58
CA ILE A 22 2.38 -3.09 5.04
C ILE A 22 3.81 -3.06 5.57
N ASP A 23 4.72 -3.83 4.99
CA ASP A 23 6.12 -3.87 5.39
C ASP A 23 6.77 -2.48 5.27
N HIS A 24 6.41 -1.72 4.24
CA HIS A 24 6.96 -0.39 4.02
C HIS A 24 6.38 0.66 4.97
N MET A 25 5.07 0.59 5.27
CA MET A 25 4.39 1.43 6.26
C MET A 25 4.87 1.14 7.68
N GLU A 26 5.07 -0.13 8.06
CA GLU A 26 5.66 -0.50 9.35
C GLU A 26 7.11 0.04 9.50
N ARG A 27 7.85 0.14 8.39
CA ARG A 27 9.19 0.73 8.37
C ARG A 27 9.21 2.26 8.40
N LEU A 28 8.27 2.91 7.70
CA LEU A 28 8.18 4.36 7.60
C LEU A 28 7.58 4.99 8.85
N ASP A 29 6.51 4.39 9.37
CA ASP A 29 5.67 4.97 10.40
C ASP A 29 5.48 3.96 11.53
N LYS A 30 6.35 4.05 12.55
CA LYS A 30 6.29 3.20 13.75
C LYS A 30 5.02 3.39 14.59
N GLN A 31 4.12 4.31 14.20
CA GLN A 31 2.91 4.63 14.94
C GLN A 31 1.64 4.01 14.35
N LEU A 32 1.67 3.52 13.10
CA LEU A 32 0.51 2.87 12.50
C LEU A 32 0.45 1.40 12.93
N SER A 33 -0.68 1.00 13.51
CA SER A 33 -0.92 -0.39 13.86
C SER A 33 -1.25 -1.21 12.61
N ARG A 34 -0.92 -2.52 12.63
CA ARG A 34 -1.22 -3.44 11.51
C ARG A 34 -2.68 -3.39 11.06
N ALA A 35 -3.60 -3.21 12.01
CA ALA A 35 -5.03 -3.06 11.75
C ALA A 35 -5.39 -1.76 11.01
N GLU A 36 -4.72 -0.64 11.33
CA GLU A 36 -4.90 0.62 10.60
C GLU A 36 -4.36 0.50 9.18
N ILE A 37 -3.20 -0.14 9.00
CA ILE A 37 -2.62 -0.35 7.68
C ILE A 37 -3.53 -1.28 6.85
N GLU A 38 -4.04 -2.37 7.42
CA GLU A 38 -5.00 -3.25 6.73
C GLU A 38 -6.29 -2.53 6.32
N ASN A 39 -6.80 -1.64 7.17
CA ASN A 39 -7.96 -0.82 6.85
C ASN A 39 -7.64 0.19 5.74
N LEU A 40 -6.46 0.79 5.78
CA LEU A 40 -6.00 1.74 4.77
C LEU A 40 -5.84 1.03 3.42
N VAL A 41 -5.23 -0.15 3.41
CA VAL A 41 -5.13 -0.97 2.19
C VAL A 41 -6.52 -1.35 1.70
N LYS A 42 -7.42 -1.87 2.54
CA LYS A 42 -8.81 -2.19 2.13
C LYS A 42 -9.60 -1.00 1.63
N PHE A 43 -9.25 0.21 2.05
CA PHE A 43 -9.92 1.42 1.58
C PHE A 43 -9.43 1.85 0.19
N ILE A 44 -8.19 1.52 -0.14
CA ILE A 44 -7.56 1.84 -1.41
C ILE A 44 -7.84 0.73 -2.44
N ASP A 45 -7.67 -0.54 -2.06
CA ASP A 45 -7.99 -1.77 -2.81
C ASP A 45 -9.51 -1.86 -3.03
N LYS A 46 -9.98 -1.33 -4.16
CA LYS A 46 -11.41 -1.22 -4.48
C LYS A 46 -11.93 -2.43 -5.22
N ASP A 47 -11.07 -3.08 -6.00
CA ASP A 47 -11.42 -4.30 -6.70
C ASP A 47 -11.29 -5.56 -5.83
N GLY A 48 -10.54 -5.48 -4.72
CA GLY A 48 -10.36 -6.57 -3.77
C GLY A 48 -9.37 -7.63 -4.27
N ASP A 49 -8.53 -7.32 -5.25
CA ASP A 49 -7.54 -8.24 -5.80
C ASP A 49 -6.33 -8.44 -4.87
N GLY A 50 -6.17 -7.55 -3.88
CA GLY A 50 -5.09 -7.59 -2.90
C GLY A 50 -3.78 -6.97 -3.38
N GLU A 51 -3.77 -6.47 -4.61
CA GLU A 51 -2.82 -5.52 -5.14
C GLU A 51 -3.40 -4.11 -4.98
N LEU A 52 -2.53 -3.12 -5.07
CA LEU A 52 -2.92 -1.73 -5.06
C LEU A 52 -2.44 -1.17 -6.38
N THR A 53 -3.35 -0.69 -7.22
CA THR A 53 -2.97 -0.06 -8.47
C THR A 53 -2.96 1.47 -8.36
N LEU A 54 -2.21 2.13 -9.25
CA LEU A 54 -2.28 3.59 -9.37
C LEU A 54 -3.67 4.11 -9.74
N GLU A 55 -4.54 3.29 -10.34
CA GLU A 55 -5.90 3.64 -10.72
C GLU A 55 -6.89 3.61 -9.54
N GLU A 56 -6.56 2.82 -8.51
CA GLU A 56 -7.38 2.68 -7.30
C GLU A 56 -7.09 3.75 -6.22
N LEU A 57 -5.96 4.45 -6.37
CA LEU A 57 -5.44 5.52 -5.51
C LEU A 57 -5.99 6.92 -5.81
#